data_AF-A0A922A0G4-F1
#
_entry.id   AF-A0A922A0G4-F1
#
_cell.length_a   1.000
_cell.length_b   1.000
_cell.length_c   1.000
_cell.angle_alpha   90.00
_cell.angle_beta   90.00
_cell.angle_gamma   90.00
#
_symmetry.space_group_name_H-M   'P 1'
#
loop_
_entity.id
_entity.type
_entity.pdbx_description
1 polymer ?
#
loop_
_entity_poly.entity_id
_entity_poly.type
_entity_poly.pdbx_seq_one_letter_code
_entity_poly.pdbx_strand_id
1 'polypeptide(L)'
;MKSNTNTKLILIHKQNGAVASSFSSSHRLWLLFVTTFFTLAFTLTLINSTVQYSSSKSAGLTSASFTSPLPPSISDALLHYAATASNSSSPHMSSAELTSIATALNLCSPHCNFLAFGLTHESLLWHALNFHGHTVYLDESEFLVSRFEQSHPGIEAYDVSFSTKVSDMPELIKETKSQVRNECRPVQNLLFSECKLGINDLPNHIYDVPWDVILVDGPRGYFPKAPGRMSAIFTSSVLARSKRDGGSPTHVFVHDFNRDVERICSDEFLCEENLVETVDLLGHFVLKRMEVSSFEFCKNSTFSSSSLPSSGLASLSSGDDEDDH
;
A
#
# COMPACT_ATOMS: atom_id res chain seq x y z
N MET A 1 63.53 14.17 44.96
CA MET A 1 63.34 14.97 46.19
C MET A 1 63.07 16.42 45.81
N LYS A 2 62.15 17.05 46.55
CA LYS A 2 61.86 18.49 46.68
C LYS A 2 61.02 19.20 45.61
N SER A 3 59.75 19.33 45.98
CA SER A 3 58.83 20.45 45.76
C SER A 3 59.49 21.84 45.85
N ASN A 4 59.04 22.79 45.02
CA ASN A 4 58.49 24.04 45.55
C ASN A 4 57.66 24.84 44.53
N THR A 5 56.58 25.39 45.06
CA THR A 5 55.66 26.40 44.54
C THR A 5 56.34 27.75 44.27
N ASN A 6 55.87 28.50 43.26
CA ASN A 6 55.17 29.78 43.44
C ASN A 6 55.09 30.61 42.14
N THR A 7 53.92 31.21 42.00
CA THR A 7 53.45 32.18 41.01
C THR A 7 54.33 33.43 40.91
N LYS A 8 54.54 33.95 39.69
CA LYS A 8 54.83 35.37 39.43
C LYS A 8 54.09 35.85 38.18
N LEU A 9 53.16 36.77 38.43
CA LEU A 9 52.54 37.71 37.48
C LEU A 9 53.62 38.62 36.87
N ILE A 10 53.47 39.09 35.63
CA ILE A 10 53.82 40.47 35.20
C ILE A 10 53.22 40.82 33.82
N LEU A 11 52.39 41.87 33.86
CA LEU A 11 52.02 42.93 32.92
C LEU A 11 51.97 42.69 31.39
N ILE A 12 50.76 42.84 30.86
CA ILE A 12 50.49 43.24 29.47
C ILE A 12 50.83 44.73 29.33
N HIS A 13 51.89 45.05 28.60
CA HIS A 13 52.20 46.41 28.17
C HIS A 13 51.38 46.73 26.92
N LYS A 14 50.41 47.64 27.03
CA LYS A 14 49.75 48.24 25.87
C LYS A 14 50.72 49.27 25.27
N GLN A 15 51.30 48.97 24.12
CA GLN A 15 51.88 49.99 23.25
C GLN A 15 51.26 49.88 21.87
N ASN A 16 50.59 50.97 21.49
CA ASN A 16 49.98 51.18 20.19
C ASN A 16 51.06 51.07 19.11
N GLY A 17 50.95 50.04 18.27
CA GLY A 17 51.66 49.94 17.00
C GLY A 17 50.63 49.62 15.92
N ALA A 18 50.24 50.63 15.16
CA ALA A 18 49.41 50.47 13.98
C ALA A 18 50.16 49.59 12.97
N VAL A 19 49.71 48.34 12.83
CA VAL A 19 50.04 47.52 11.67
C VAL A 19 48.79 47.49 10.81
N ALA A 20 48.82 48.30 9.75
CA ALA A 20 47.81 48.29 8.71
C ALA A 20 47.74 46.88 8.12
N SER A 21 46.71 46.13 8.48
CA SER A 21 46.35 44.91 7.78
C SER A 21 45.56 45.32 6.53
N SER A 22 46.25 45.39 5.39
CA SER A 22 45.56 45.42 4.10
C SER A 22 44.94 44.04 3.87
N PHE A 23 43.79 43.78 4.51
CA PHE A 23 42.94 42.66 4.14
C PHE A 23 42.28 42.99 2.81
N SER A 24 43.01 42.60 1.76
CA SER A 24 42.62 42.30 0.38
C SER A 24 41.15 42.53 0.07
N SER A 25 40.86 43.63 -0.64
CA SER A 25 39.55 43.97 -1.21
C SER A 25 39.00 42.85 -2.11
N SER A 26 39.88 41.95 -2.59
CA SER A 26 39.54 40.82 -3.46
C SER A 26 38.57 39.81 -2.83
N HIS A 27 38.65 39.54 -1.52
CA HIS A 27 37.73 38.59 -0.88
C HIS A 27 36.34 39.17 -0.68
N ARG A 28 36.24 40.49 -0.43
CA ARG A 28 34.96 41.20 -0.34
C ARG A 28 34.28 41.30 -1.70
N LEU A 29 35.06 41.58 -2.75
CA LEU A 29 34.57 41.59 -4.13
C LEU A 29 34.13 40.19 -4.60
N TRP A 30 34.85 39.14 -4.20
CA TRP A 30 34.48 37.76 -4.52
C TRP A 30 33.18 37.32 -3.82
N LEU A 31 33.01 37.65 -2.53
CA LEU A 31 31.76 37.38 -1.82
C LEU A 31 30.57 38.15 -2.42
N LEU A 32 30.78 39.40 -2.83
CA LEU A 32 29.75 40.17 -3.55
C LEU A 32 29.40 39.53 -4.89
N PHE A 33 30.40 39.09 -5.66
CA PHE A 33 30.16 38.39 -6.92
C PHE A 33 29.37 37.10 -6.72
N VAL A 34 29.79 36.25 -5.77
CA VAL A 34 29.12 34.98 -5.47
C VAL A 34 27.68 35.21 -5.02
N THR A 35 27.44 36.16 -4.11
CA THR A 35 26.09 36.46 -3.62
C THR A 35 25.21 37.02 -4.75
N THR A 36 25.71 37.92 -5.59
CA THR A 36 24.94 38.42 -6.76
C THR A 36 24.66 37.36 -7.82
N PHE A 37 25.58 36.42 -8.05
CA PHE A 37 25.40 35.35 -9.01
C PHE A 37 24.29 34.38 -8.56
N PHE A 38 24.30 33.98 -7.28
CA PHE A 38 23.28 33.09 -6.74
C PHE A 38 21.91 33.75 -6.63
N THR A 39 21.83 35.04 -6.29
CA THR A 39 20.55 35.76 -6.28
C THR A 39 19.99 35.94 -7.69
N LEU A 40 20.83 36.29 -8.67
CA LEU A 40 20.40 36.40 -10.07
C LEU A 40 19.91 35.05 -10.62
N ALA A 41 20.66 33.97 -10.37
CA ALA A 41 20.27 32.62 -10.77
C ALA A 41 18.93 32.20 -10.16
N PHE A 42 18.71 32.48 -8.87
CA PHE A 42 17.45 32.21 -8.18
C PHE A 42 16.28 33.04 -8.71
N THR A 43 16.50 34.32 -9.03
CA THR A 43 15.45 35.15 -9.66
C THR A 43 15.12 34.71 -11.08
N LEU A 44 16.11 34.23 -11.85
CA LEU A 44 15.90 33.75 -13.21
C LEU A 44 15.11 32.43 -13.22
N THR A 45 15.39 31.52 -12.27
CA THR A 45 14.55 30.31 -12.09
C THR A 45 13.14 30.67 -11.66
N LEU A 46 12.95 31.59 -10.70
CA LEU A 46 11.60 32.03 -10.32
C LEU A 46 10.83 32.66 -11.48
N ILE A 47 11.47 33.50 -12.31
CA ILE A 47 10.83 34.12 -13.48
C ILE A 47 10.50 33.08 -14.55
N ASN A 48 11.40 32.12 -14.82
CA ASN A 48 11.11 31.03 -15.77
C ASN A 48 10.04 30.06 -15.25
N SER A 49 9.95 29.85 -13.93
CA SER A 49 8.89 29.05 -13.31
C SER A 49 7.54 29.78 -13.21
N THR A 50 7.50 31.10 -13.37
CA THR A 50 6.27 31.92 -13.25
C THR A 50 5.68 32.41 -14.58
N VAL A 51 6.32 32.13 -15.73
CA VAL A 51 5.87 32.62 -17.05
C VAL A 51 5.32 31.52 -17.99
N GLN A 52 5.14 30.29 -17.52
CA GLN A 52 4.33 29.28 -18.24
C GLN A 52 3.02 28.98 -17.53
N TYR A 53 2.13 29.97 -17.51
CA TYR A 53 0.69 29.72 -17.47
C TYR A 53 -0.01 30.64 -18.47
N SER A 54 0.32 30.45 -19.75
CA SER A 54 -0.56 30.87 -20.83
C SER A 54 -1.83 30.04 -20.72
N SER A 55 -2.84 30.60 -20.06
CA SER A 55 -4.19 30.08 -20.01
C SER A 55 -4.72 30.03 -21.44
N SER A 56 -4.63 28.88 -22.09
CA SER A 56 -5.35 28.60 -23.32
C SER A 56 -6.83 28.63 -22.98
N LYS A 57 -7.53 29.71 -23.34
CA LYS A 57 -8.99 29.70 -23.44
C LYS A 57 -9.37 28.64 -24.48
N SER A 58 -9.65 27.43 -24.04
CA SER A 58 -10.33 26.46 -24.89
C SER A 58 -11.72 27.02 -25.14
N ALA A 59 -12.06 27.16 -26.42
CA ALA A 59 -13.44 27.35 -26.82
C ALA A 59 -14.24 26.20 -26.22
N GLY A 60 -15.27 26.51 -25.43
CA GLY A 60 -16.18 25.54 -24.88
C GLY A 60 -16.92 24.82 -26.00
N LEU A 61 -16.33 23.73 -26.50
CA LEU A 61 -17.14 22.62 -26.97
C LEU A 61 -17.74 22.03 -25.70
N THR A 62 -19.06 22.14 -25.57
CA THR A 62 -19.84 21.25 -24.74
C THR A 62 -19.65 19.85 -25.30
N SER A 63 -18.53 19.20 -24.97
CA SER A 63 -18.42 17.76 -25.05
C SER A 63 -19.46 17.25 -24.08
N ALA A 64 -20.61 16.82 -24.61
CA ALA A 64 -21.44 15.90 -23.88
C ALA A 64 -20.52 14.71 -23.58
N SER A 65 -20.00 14.63 -22.35
CA SER A 65 -19.25 13.48 -21.88
C SER A 65 -20.24 12.32 -21.81
N PHE A 66 -20.40 11.65 -22.94
CA PHE A 66 -21.01 10.33 -22.99
C PHE A 66 -20.02 9.38 -22.32
N THR A 67 -20.09 9.28 -20.98
CA THR A 67 -19.36 8.27 -20.21
C THR A 67 -20.10 6.95 -20.39
N SER A 68 -20.02 6.38 -21.59
CA SER A 68 -20.55 5.04 -21.85
C SER A 68 -19.59 4.00 -21.25
N PRO A 69 -20.11 2.90 -20.70
CA PRO A 69 -19.29 1.75 -20.34
C PRO A 69 -18.47 1.24 -21.53
N LEU A 70 -17.35 0.58 -21.24
CA LEU A 70 -16.53 -0.07 -22.27
C LEU A 70 -17.39 -1.08 -23.05
N PRO A 71 -17.37 -1.07 -24.40
CA PRO A 71 -18.13 -2.05 -25.19
C PRO A 71 -17.77 -3.50 -24.79
N PRO A 72 -18.74 -4.41 -24.65
CA PRO A 72 -18.47 -5.79 -24.21
C PRO A 72 -17.41 -6.50 -25.07
N SER A 73 -17.47 -6.34 -26.40
CA SER A 73 -16.45 -6.92 -27.31
C SER A 73 -15.00 -6.47 -27.03
N ILE A 74 -14.80 -5.26 -26.50
CA ILE A 74 -13.47 -4.78 -26.13
C ILE A 74 -13.07 -5.38 -24.78
N SER A 75 -13.97 -5.40 -23.80
CA SER A 75 -13.74 -6.07 -22.51
C SER A 75 -13.39 -7.55 -22.70
N ASP A 76 -14.16 -8.28 -23.51
CA ASP A 76 -13.95 -9.69 -23.81
C ASP A 76 -12.59 -9.94 -24.47
N ALA A 77 -12.20 -9.07 -25.41
CA ALA A 77 -10.89 -9.16 -26.05
C ALA A 77 -9.75 -8.91 -25.07
N LEU A 78 -9.86 -7.90 -24.19
CA LEU A 78 -8.86 -7.61 -23.16
C LEU A 78 -8.69 -8.79 -22.20
N LEU A 79 -9.80 -9.36 -21.71
CA LEU A 79 -9.78 -10.55 -20.86
C LEU A 79 -9.17 -11.76 -21.56
N HIS A 80 -9.53 -12.01 -22.82
CA HIS A 80 -8.99 -13.11 -23.61
C HIS A 80 -7.47 -13.03 -23.76
N TYR A 81 -6.94 -11.85 -24.13
CA TYR A 81 -5.51 -11.67 -24.31
C TYR A 81 -4.73 -11.66 -22.99
N ALA A 82 -5.32 -11.14 -21.91
CA ALA A 82 -4.70 -11.19 -20.58
C ALA A 82 -4.61 -12.64 -20.07
N ALA A 83 -5.69 -13.42 -20.18
CA ALA A 83 -5.71 -14.81 -19.73
C ALA A 83 -4.75 -15.74 -20.52
N THR A 84 -4.44 -15.37 -21.78
CA THR A 84 -3.57 -16.16 -22.67
C THR A 84 -2.10 -15.75 -22.61
N ALA A 85 -1.75 -14.68 -21.88
CA ALA A 85 -0.39 -14.21 -21.68
C ALA A 85 0.39 -15.13 -20.71
N SER A 86 0.57 -16.39 -21.09
CA SER A 86 1.24 -17.42 -20.28
C SER A 86 2.75 -17.43 -20.54
N ASN A 87 3.50 -16.48 -19.98
CA ASN A 87 4.94 -16.71 -19.83
C ASN A 87 5.16 -17.57 -18.58
N SER A 88 5.86 -18.70 -18.75
CA SER A 88 5.95 -19.85 -17.82
C SER A 88 6.67 -19.58 -16.49
N SER A 89 6.78 -18.33 -16.05
CA SER A 89 7.62 -17.90 -14.93
C SER A 89 6.93 -17.01 -13.90
N SER A 90 5.65 -16.66 -14.09
CA SER A 90 4.87 -15.90 -13.11
C SER A 90 3.46 -16.47 -12.98
N PRO A 91 2.95 -16.70 -11.77
CA PRO A 91 1.55 -17.08 -11.60
C PRO A 91 0.67 -15.90 -12.02
N HIS A 92 -0.25 -16.16 -12.95
CA HIS A 92 -1.22 -15.21 -13.49
C HIS A 92 -2.62 -15.66 -13.10
N MET A 93 -3.55 -14.71 -13.01
CA MET A 93 -4.96 -15.04 -12.77
C MET A 93 -5.54 -15.84 -13.94
N SER A 94 -6.37 -16.83 -13.62
CA SER A 94 -7.14 -17.63 -14.56
C SER A 94 -8.18 -16.77 -15.30
N SER A 95 -8.65 -17.24 -16.46
CA SER A 95 -9.73 -16.56 -17.17
C SER A 95 -11.00 -16.41 -16.32
N ALA A 96 -11.27 -17.35 -15.41
CA ALA A 96 -12.43 -17.29 -14.52
C ALA A 96 -12.25 -16.23 -13.43
N GLU A 97 -11.05 -16.17 -12.82
CA GLU A 97 -10.69 -15.15 -11.83
C GLU A 97 -10.76 -13.74 -12.42
N LEU A 98 -10.18 -13.54 -13.61
CA LEU A 98 -10.23 -12.26 -14.31
C LEU A 98 -11.67 -11.83 -14.61
N THR A 99 -12.52 -12.79 -15.01
CA THR A 99 -13.93 -12.52 -15.33
C THR A 99 -14.74 -12.15 -14.09
N SER A 100 -14.48 -12.77 -12.93
CA SER A 100 -15.17 -12.43 -11.68
C SER A 100 -14.90 -10.97 -11.26
N ILE A 101 -13.63 -10.54 -11.30
CA ILE A 101 -13.25 -9.14 -11.00
C ILE A 101 -13.84 -8.17 -12.04
N ALA A 102 -13.72 -8.49 -13.33
CA ALA A 102 -14.27 -7.66 -14.40
C ALA A 102 -15.80 -7.49 -14.29
N THR A 103 -16.50 -8.53 -13.85
CA THR A 103 -17.94 -8.48 -13.60
C THR A 103 -18.26 -7.47 -12.49
N ALA A 104 -17.50 -7.45 -11.39
CA ALA A 104 -17.69 -6.46 -10.33
C ALA A 104 -17.40 -5.03 -10.80
N LEU A 105 -16.35 -4.81 -11.59
CA LEU A 105 -16.07 -3.50 -12.19
C LEU A 105 -17.19 -3.05 -13.15
N ASN A 106 -17.84 -3.97 -13.85
CA ASN A 106 -18.95 -3.61 -14.72
C ASN A 106 -20.20 -3.14 -13.93
N LEU A 107 -20.38 -3.59 -12.68
CA LEU A 107 -21.54 -3.21 -11.84
C LEU A 107 -21.53 -1.73 -11.40
N CYS A 108 -20.34 -1.11 -11.27
CA CYS A 108 -20.19 0.30 -10.89
C CYS A 108 -19.72 1.19 -12.06
N SER A 109 -19.58 0.62 -13.26
CA SER A 109 -19.22 1.36 -14.47
C SER A 109 -20.24 2.47 -14.78
N PRO A 110 -19.81 3.65 -15.26
CA PRO A 110 -18.46 4.00 -15.71
C PRO A 110 -17.56 4.62 -14.63
N HIS A 111 -17.99 4.70 -13.36
CA HIS A 111 -17.33 5.51 -12.33
C HIS A 111 -16.93 4.70 -11.10
N CYS A 112 -16.44 3.47 -11.28
CA CYS A 112 -15.96 2.68 -10.16
C CYS A 112 -14.75 3.33 -9.49
N ASN A 113 -14.77 3.39 -8.17
CA ASN A 113 -13.57 3.56 -7.37
C ASN A 113 -12.95 2.18 -7.14
N PHE A 114 -11.81 1.90 -7.76
CA PHE A 114 -11.10 0.64 -7.69
C PHE A 114 -9.72 0.80 -7.02
N LEU A 115 -9.53 0.14 -5.88
CA LEU A 115 -8.24 0.06 -5.20
C LEU A 115 -7.62 -1.31 -5.43
N ALA A 116 -6.35 -1.36 -5.85
CA ALA A 116 -5.61 -2.59 -6.00
C ALA A 116 -4.34 -2.57 -5.16
N PHE A 117 -4.22 -3.50 -4.22
CA PHE A 117 -2.95 -3.81 -3.56
C PHE A 117 -2.18 -4.77 -4.45
N GLY A 118 -0.97 -4.37 -4.86
CA GLY A 118 -0.09 -5.08 -5.78
C GLY A 118 -0.10 -4.49 -7.20
N LEU A 119 1.09 -4.19 -7.72
CA LEU A 119 1.32 -3.97 -9.14
C LEU A 119 1.67 -5.30 -9.80
N THR A 120 0.68 -5.88 -10.47
CA THR A 120 0.80 -7.18 -11.14
C THR A 120 0.76 -7.03 -12.66
N HIS A 121 0.85 -8.17 -13.36
CA HIS A 121 0.74 -8.22 -14.82
C HIS A 121 -0.62 -7.67 -15.31
N GLU A 122 -1.67 -7.89 -14.53
CA GLU A 122 -3.06 -7.53 -14.80
C GLU A 122 -3.33 -6.04 -14.55
N SER A 123 -2.37 -5.27 -14.01
CA SER A 123 -2.58 -3.86 -13.66
C SER A 123 -3.11 -3.02 -14.84
N LEU A 124 -2.57 -3.21 -16.05
CA LEU A 124 -3.06 -2.49 -17.23
C LEU A 124 -4.46 -2.95 -17.69
N LEU A 125 -4.78 -4.24 -17.49
CA LEU A 125 -6.13 -4.75 -17.75
C LEU A 125 -7.14 -4.04 -16.83
N TRP A 126 -6.84 -3.96 -15.53
CA TRP A 126 -7.64 -3.26 -14.53
C TRP A 126 -7.89 -1.80 -14.88
N HIS A 127 -6.84 -1.09 -15.29
CA HIS A 127 -6.96 0.30 -15.70
C HIS A 127 -7.84 0.45 -16.95
N ALA A 128 -7.68 -0.43 -17.94
CA ALA A 128 -8.45 -0.40 -19.18
C ALA A 128 -9.92 -0.78 -18.99
N LEU A 129 -10.22 -1.76 -18.15
CA LEU A 129 -11.61 -2.14 -17.83
C LEU A 129 -12.32 -1.04 -17.04
N ASN A 130 -11.60 -0.24 -16.26
CA ASN A 130 -12.11 0.90 -15.51
C ASN A 130 -11.84 2.27 -16.19
N PHE A 131 -11.88 2.35 -17.53
CA PHE A 131 -11.43 3.50 -18.36
C PHE A 131 -12.04 4.89 -18.04
N HIS A 132 -13.10 4.96 -17.24
CA HIS A 132 -13.71 6.22 -16.77
C HIS A 132 -13.87 6.33 -15.26
N GLY A 133 -13.42 5.29 -14.54
CA GLY A 133 -13.43 5.27 -13.09
C GLY A 133 -12.12 5.79 -12.51
N HIS A 134 -12.01 5.65 -11.21
CA HIS A 134 -10.81 5.97 -10.46
C HIS A 134 -10.12 4.67 -10.06
N THR A 135 -8.92 4.42 -10.57
CA THR A 135 -8.13 3.24 -10.19
C THR A 135 -6.84 3.68 -9.52
N VAL A 136 -6.56 3.14 -8.33
CA VAL A 136 -5.32 3.38 -7.58
C VAL A 136 -4.63 2.06 -7.28
N TYR A 137 -3.31 2.02 -7.49
CA TYR A 137 -2.46 0.88 -7.15
C TYR A 137 -1.59 1.19 -5.94
N LEU A 138 -1.46 0.24 -5.02
CA LEU A 138 -0.58 0.30 -3.85
C LEU A 138 0.40 -0.87 -3.88
N ASP A 139 1.69 -0.63 -3.93
CA ASP A 139 2.70 -1.70 -4.00
C ASP A 139 3.80 -1.54 -2.94
N GLU A 140 4.48 -2.63 -2.58
CA GLU A 140 5.59 -2.59 -1.61
C GLU A 140 6.89 -2.03 -2.20
N SER A 141 6.99 -1.90 -3.53
CA SER A 141 8.22 -1.51 -4.22
C SER A 141 8.14 -0.12 -4.85
N GLU A 142 8.79 0.86 -4.22
CA GLU A 142 9.02 2.20 -4.78
C GLU A 142 9.58 2.16 -6.21
N PHE A 143 10.51 1.23 -6.47
CA PHE A 143 11.08 1.07 -7.80
C PHE A 143 10.05 0.61 -8.83
N LEU A 144 9.19 -0.36 -8.51
CA LEU A 144 8.17 -0.84 -9.43
C LEU A 144 7.13 0.24 -9.68
N VAL A 145 6.67 0.94 -8.64
CA VAL A 145 5.74 2.06 -8.71
C VAL A 145 6.28 3.14 -9.65
N SER A 146 7.46 3.67 -9.34
CA SER A 146 8.08 4.75 -10.13
C SER A 146 8.28 4.35 -11.59
N ARG A 147 8.73 3.12 -11.84
CA ARG A 147 8.92 2.61 -13.21
C ARG A 147 7.59 2.46 -13.96
N PHE A 148 6.55 2.00 -13.27
CA PHE A 148 5.25 1.73 -13.87
C PHE A 148 4.55 3.03 -14.27
N GLU A 149 4.57 4.05 -13.40
CA GLU A 149 4.04 5.39 -13.70
C GLU A 149 4.80 6.07 -14.84
N GLN A 150 6.14 5.97 -14.87
CA GLN A 150 6.95 6.51 -15.97
C GLN A 150 6.61 5.87 -17.32
N SER A 151 6.27 4.59 -17.32
CA SER A 151 5.97 3.83 -18.54
C SER A 151 4.51 4.00 -19.00
N HIS A 152 3.61 4.39 -18.10
CA HIS A 152 2.17 4.47 -18.35
C HIS A 152 1.59 5.78 -17.80
N PRO A 153 1.70 6.89 -18.55
CA PRO A 153 1.15 8.17 -18.13
C PRO A 153 -0.35 8.09 -17.83
N GLY A 154 -0.76 8.61 -16.68
CA GLY A 154 -2.16 8.61 -16.23
C GLY A 154 -2.53 7.51 -15.24
N ILE A 155 -1.63 6.57 -14.96
CA ILE A 155 -1.77 5.65 -13.84
C ILE A 155 -1.43 6.38 -12.53
N GLU A 156 -2.26 6.17 -11.51
CA GLU A 156 -2.03 6.61 -10.13
C GLU A 156 -1.56 5.40 -9.31
N ALA A 157 -0.32 5.41 -8.85
CA ALA A 157 0.23 4.35 -8.01
C ALA A 157 1.09 4.91 -6.87
N TYR A 158 1.12 4.23 -5.73
CA TYR A 158 1.91 4.62 -4.56
C TYR A 158 2.66 3.45 -3.98
N ASP A 159 3.86 3.70 -3.49
CA ASP A 159 4.56 2.74 -2.64
C ASP A 159 4.06 2.83 -1.19
N VAL A 160 3.96 1.67 -0.55
CA VAL A 160 3.43 1.53 0.81
C VAL A 160 4.37 0.66 1.64
N SER A 161 4.67 1.10 2.86
CA SER A 161 5.56 0.37 3.75
C SER A 161 4.79 -0.67 4.57
N PHE A 162 4.82 -1.93 4.13
CA PHE A 162 4.26 -3.04 4.89
C PHE A 162 5.22 -3.50 6.00
N SER A 163 4.90 -3.19 7.26
CA SER A 163 5.74 -3.53 8.42
C SER A 163 5.53 -4.94 8.98
N THR A 164 4.53 -5.67 8.50
CA THR A 164 4.21 -7.03 8.96
C THR A 164 5.16 -8.08 8.40
N LYS A 165 5.07 -9.31 8.90
CA LYS A 165 5.71 -10.48 8.29
C LYS A 165 4.79 -11.68 8.35
N VAL A 166 4.84 -12.55 7.35
CA VAL A 166 4.09 -13.81 7.31
C VAL A 166 4.29 -14.62 8.60
N SER A 167 5.52 -14.69 9.12
CA SER A 167 5.83 -15.38 10.38
C SER A 167 5.09 -14.84 11.61
N ASP A 168 4.69 -13.56 11.56
CA ASP A 168 4.14 -12.83 12.70
C ASP A 168 2.60 -12.92 12.74
N MET A 169 1.97 -13.51 11.70
CA MET A 169 0.52 -13.60 11.55
C MET A 169 -0.21 -14.11 12.80
N PRO A 170 0.21 -15.21 13.47
CA PRO A 170 -0.52 -15.70 14.63
C PRO A 170 -0.58 -14.69 15.78
N GLU A 171 0.51 -13.96 16.04
CA GLU A 171 0.56 -12.95 17.10
C GLU A 171 -0.16 -11.67 16.67
N LEU A 172 -0.06 -11.27 15.40
CA LEU A 172 -0.79 -10.11 14.87
C LEU A 172 -2.31 -10.29 14.98
N ILE A 173 -2.84 -11.47 14.64
CA ILE A 173 -4.27 -11.78 14.81
C ILE A 173 -4.67 -11.71 16.28
N LYS A 174 -3.88 -12.34 17.16
CA LYS A 174 -4.14 -12.35 18.60
C LYS A 174 -4.13 -10.94 19.20
N GLU A 175 -3.15 -10.11 18.83
CA GLU A 175 -3.06 -8.72 19.26
C GLU A 175 -4.25 -7.90 18.76
N THR A 176 -4.59 -8.04 17.47
CA THR A 176 -5.74 -7.35 16.84
C THR A 176 -7.05 -7.69 17.56
N LYS A 177 -7.30 -8.98 17.85
CA LYS A 177 -8.45 -9.44 18.64
C LYS A 177 -8.50 -8.79 20.03
N SER A 178 -7.36 -8.73 20.71
CA SER A 178 -7.28 -8.12 22.05
C SER A 178 -7.56 -6.61 22.04
N GLN A 179 -7.28 -5.95 20.91
CA GLN A 179 -7.43 -4.50 20.73
C GLN A 179 -8.69 -4.11 19.96
N VAL A 180 -9.60 -5.05 19.68
CA VAL A 180 -10.80 -4.78 18.86
C VAL A 180 -11.76 -3.77 19.50
N ARG A 181 -11.69 -3.60 20.82
CA ARG A 181 -12.44 -2.56 21.56
C ARG A 181 -11.71 -1.23 21.68
N ASN A 182 -10.47 -1.15 21.18
CA ASN A 182 -9.56 0.01 21.26
C ASN A 182 -9.09 0.40 19.86
N GLU A 183 -7.83 0.11 19.51
CA GLU A 183 -7.13 0.62 18.31
C GLU A 183 -7.38 -0.18 17.03
N CYS A 184 -7.94 -1.40 17.11
CA CYS A 184 -8.11 -2.32 15.97
C CYS A 184 -9.60 -2.61 15.68
N ARG A 185 -10.42 -1.57 15.51
CA ARG A 185 -11.87 -1.70 15.31
C ARG A 185 -12.23 -1.93 13.83
N PRO A 186 -13.38 -2.56 13.53
CA PRO A 186 -13.87 -2.70 12.16
C PRO A 186 -14.23 -1.36 11.51
N VAL A 187 -14.62 -0.36 12.32
CA VAL A 187 -14.86 1.02 11.86
C VAL A 187 -13.92 1.93 12.63
N GLN A 188 -12.96 2.52 11.93
CA GLN A 188 -11.91 3.35 12.54
C GLN A 188 -11.24 4.28 11.53
N ASN A 189 -10.53 5.29 12.05
CA ASN A 189 -9.68 6.15 11.24
C ASN A 189 -8.29 5.51 11.09
N LEU A 190 -8.00 4.98 9.91
CA LEU A 190 -6.72 4.32 9.62
C LEU A 190 -5.53 5.29 9.64
N LEU A 191 -5.71 6.55 9.24
CA LEU A 191 -4.64 7.56 9.20
C LEU A 191 -4.01 7.80 10.59
N PHE A 192 -4.77 7.60 11.67
CA PHE A 192 -4.32 7.75 13.05
C PHE A 192 -4.43 6.45 13.85
N SER A 193 -4.53 5.30 13.17
CA SER A 193 -4.63 4.01 13.84
C SER A 193 -3.25 3.54 14.30
N GLU A 194 -3.20 3.07 15.55
CA GLU A 194 -2.03 2.37 16.11
C GLU A 194 -2.14 0.84 15.94
N CYS A 195 -3.16 0.35 15.22
CA CYS A 195 -3.29 -1.07 14.93
C CYS A 195 -2.16 -1.52 13.99
N LYS A 196 -1.37 -2.51 14.39
CA LYS A 196 -0.24 -3.02 13.56
C LYS A 196 -0.64 -3.55 12.18
N LEU A 197 -1.90 -3.97 12.01
CA LEU A 197 -2.43 -4.41 10.71
C LEU A 197 -3.01 -3.25 9.89
N GLY A 198 -3.26 -2.09 10.49
CA GLY A 198 -3.76 -0.91 9.79
C GLY A 198 -2.63 -0.21 9.04
N ILE A 199 -2.83 0.03 7.74
CA ILE A 199 -1.90 0.82 6.93
C ILE A 199 -2.22 2.31 7.14
N ASN A 200 -1.36 3.03 7.85
CA ASN A 200 -1.56 4.42 8.26
C ASN A 200 -0.69 5.44 7.49
N ASP A 201 0.04 4.99 6.47
CA ASP A 201 0.94 5.79 5.63
C ASP A 201 0.44 5.96 4.18
N LEU A 202 -0.84 5.70 3.91
CA LEU A 202 -1.42 5.98 2.58
C LEU A 202 -1.56 7.49 2.35
N PRO A 203 -1.55 7.95 1.08
CA PRO A 203 -1.92 9.32 0.77
C PRO A 203 -3.30 9.67 1.34
N ASN A 204 -3.42 10.83 1.99
CA ASN A 204 -4.59 11.19 2.80
C ASN A 204 -5.94 11.02 2.08
N HIS A 205 -6.01 11.30 0.77
CA HIS A 205 -7.26 11.20 0.02
C HIS A 205 -7.75 9.75 -0.10
N ILE A 206 -6.86 8.76 -0.09
CA ILE A 206 -7.19 7.33 -0.25
C ILE A 206 -8.11 6.82 0.87
N TYR A 207 -7.99 7.38 2.08
CA TYR A 207 -8.85 7.03 3.22
C TYR A 207 -10.30 7.52 3.09
N ASP A 208 -10.53 8.57 2.31
CA ASP A 208 -11.85 9.19 2.13
C ASP A 208 -12.57 8.70 0.86
N VAL A 209 -11.89 7.98 -0.04
CA VAL A 209 -12.50 7.44 -1.27
C VAL A 209 -13.52 6.34 -0.92
N PRO A 210 -14.77 6.42 -1.41
CA PRO A 210 -15.79 5.39 -1.17
C PRO A 210 -15.60 4.18 -2.09
N TRP A 211 -14.52 3.41 -1.90
CA TRP A 211 -14.15 2.27 -2.74
C TRP A 211 -15.32 1.31 -3.04
N ASP A 212 -15.52 1.02 -4.33
CA ASP A 212 -16.54 0.09 -4.83
C ASP A 212 -15.98 -1.32 -4.98
N VAL A 213 -14.74 -1.40 -5.46
CA VAL A 213 -13.99 -2.65 -5.61
C VAL A 213 -12.62 -2.48 -4.96
N ILE A 214 -12.19 -3.49 -4.21
CA ILE A 214 -10.83 -3.59 -3.68
C ILE A 214 -10.27 -4.95 -4.08
N LEU A 215 -9.10 -4.97 -4.73
CA LEU A 215 -8.36 -6.18 -5.04
C LEU A 215 -7.13 -6.28 -4.15
N VAL A 216 -6.98 -7.39 -3.44
CA VAL A 216 -5.81 -7.72 -2.64
C VAL A 216 -4.98 -8.77 -3.37
N ASP A 217 -4.04 -8.31 -4.19
CA ASP A 217 -3.08 -9.14 -4.91
C ASP A 217 -1.60 -8.87 -4.55
N GLY A 218 -1.40 -8.11 -3.47
CA GLY A 218 -0.11 -7.78 -2.90
C GLY A 218 -0.27 -7.39 -1.43
N PRO A 219 0.83 -7.23 -0.69
CA PRO A 219 2.22 -7.44 -1.11
C PRO A 219 2.59 -8.93 -1.18
N ARG A 220 3.87 -9.24 -1.46
CA ARG A 220 4.33 -10.63 -1.53
C ARG A 220 4.23 -11.35 -0.18
N GLY A 221 3.96 -12.65 -0.23
CA GLY A 221 3.78 -13.49 0.97
C GLY A 221 4.41 -14.88 0.89
N TYR A 222 5.28 -15.17 -0.09
CA TYR A 222 5.77 -16.53 -0.36
C TYR A 222 6.91 -17.02 0.56
N PHE A 223 7.33 -16.24 1.56
CA PHE A 223 8.33 -16.65 2.55
C PHE A 223 8.08 -16.01 3.93
N PRO A 224 8.56 -16.58 5.05
CA PRO A 224 8.20 -16.14 6.40
C PRO A 224 8.52 -14.66 6.72
N LYS A 225 9.58 -14.10 6.12
CA LYS A 225 9.99 -12.70 6.31
C LYS A 225 9.35 -11.73 5.33
N ALA A 226 8.57 -12.22 4.37
CA ALA A 226 7.81 -11.38 3.44
C ALA A 226 6.70 -10.65 4.20
N PRO A 227 6.26 -9.47 3.74
CA PRO A 227 5.23 -8.71 4.44
C PRO A 227 3.91 -9.47 4.62
N GLY A 228 3.51 -10.25 3.62
CA GLY A 228 2.24 -10.97 3.60
C GLY A 228 1.03 -10.04 3.41
N ARG A 229 -0.12 -10.61 3.04
CA ARG A 229 -1.33 -9.83 2.71
C ARG A 229 -2.18 -9.44 3.93
N MET A 230 -1.74 -9.72 5.16
CA MET A 230 -2.52 -9.46 6.38
C MET A 230 -2.97 -8.00 6.50
N SER A 231 -2.05 -7.04 6.36
CA SER A 231 -2.38 -5.61 6.49
C SER A 231 -3.27 -5.11 5.35
N ALA A 232 -3.09 -5.63 4.13
CA ALA A 232 -3.95 -5.30 2.99
C ALA A 232 -5.38 -5.81 3.20
N ILE A 233 -5.55 -7.05 3.68
CA ILE A 233 -6.86 -7.64 3.99
C ILE A 233 -7.55 -6.86 5.12
N PHE A 234 -6.83 -6.57 6.22
CA PHE A 234 -7.36 -5.80 7.34
C PHE A 234 -7.75 -4.37 6.91
N THR A 235 -6.90 -3.69 6.15
CA THR A 235 -7.15 -2.33 5.67
C THR A 235 -8.35 -2.31 4.72
N SER A 236 -8.46 -3.27 3.80
CA SER A 236 -9.62 -3.42 2.90
C SER A 236 -10.92 -3.60 3.68
N SER A 237 -10.87 -4.44 4.71
CA SER A 237 -11.96 -4.69 5.66
C SER A 237 -12.43 -3.40 6.34
N VAL A 238 -11.51 -2.55 6.81
CA VAL A 238 -11.82 -1.29 7.49
C VAL A 238 -12.31 -0.22 6.51
N LEU A 239 -11.68 -0.07 5.34
CA LEU A 239 -12.08 0.88 4.30
C LEU A 239 -13.52 0.61 3.84
N ALA A 240 -13.86 -0.65 3.54
CA ALA A 240 -15.20 -1.05 3.12
C ALA A 240 -16.27 -0.76 4.18
N ARG A 241 -15.94 -0.96 5.47
CA ARG A 241 -16.88 -0.78 6.58
C ARG A 241 -17.00 0.66 7.06
N SER A 242 -15.97 1.48 6.84
CA SER A 242 -15.88 2.88 7.30
C SER A 242 -16.39 3.90 6.28
N LYS A 243 -16.96 3.46 5.15
CA LYS A 243 -17.57 4.35 4.14
C LYS A 243 -18.51 5.37 4.79
N ARG A 244 -18.31 6.64 4.43
CA ARG A 244 -19.03 7.79 5.01
C ARG A 244 -20.46 7.92 4.47
N ASP A 245 -20.68 7.46 3.25
CA ASP A 245 -21.98 7.44 2.60
C ASP A 245 -22.69 6.08 2.75
N GLY A 246 -24.02 6.08 2.67
CA GLY A 246 -24.84 4.87 2.59
C GLY A 246 -24.75 4.18 1.23
N GLY A 247 -23.56 4.22 0.62
CA GLY A 247 -23.27 3.77 -0.73
C GLY A 247 -23.40 2.26 -0.91
N SER A 248 -23.22 1.83 -2.16
CA SER A 248 -23.13 0.42 -2.55
C SER A 248 -22.16 -0.36 -1.64
N PRO A 249 -22.45 -1.65 -1.39
CA PRO A 249 -21.48 -2.57 -0.79
C PRO A 249 -20.15 -2.54 -1.56
N THR A 250 -19.05 -2.77 -0.85
CA THR A 250 -17.72 -2.88 -1.46
C THR A 250 -17.45 -4.35 -1.77
N HIS A 251 -17.07 -4.62 -3.02
CA HIS A 251 -16.57 -5.93 -3.43
C HIS A 251 -15.08 -6.02 -3.06
N VAL A 252 -14.69 -7.00 -2.25
CA VAL A 252 -13.29 -7.24 -1.87
C VAL A 252 -12.87 -8.59 -2.44
N PHE A 253 -11.83 -8.58 -3.27
CA PHE A 253 -11.25 -9.77 -3.86
C PHE A 253 -9.90 -10.05 -3.21
N VAL A 254 -9.65 -11.30 -2.81
CA VAL A 254 -8.37 -11.74 -2.23
C VAL A 254 -7.83 -12.86 -3.09
N HIS A 255 -6.73 -12.60 -3.80
CA HIS A 255 -6.07 -13.60 -4.63
C HIS A 255 -5.12 -14.48 -3.79
N ASP A 256 -4.65 -15.61 -4.34
CA ASP A 256 -3.91 -16.66 -3.60
C ASP A 256 -4.65 -17.19 -2.35
N PHE A 257 -5.98 -17.28 -2.42
CA PHE A 257 -6.86 -17.60 -1.30
C PHE A 257 -6.68 -19.02 -0.74
N ASN A 258 -5.93 -19.87 -1.44
CA ASN A 258 -5.54 -21.19 -0.95
C ASN A 258 -4.46 -21.15 0.14
N ARG A 259 -3.72 -20.04 0.26
CA ARG A 259 -2.68 -19.85 1.29
C ARG A 259 -3.28 -19.53 2.66
N ASP A 260 -2.58 -19.95 3.71
CA ASP A 260 -3.06 -19.82 5.09
C ASP A 260 -3.21 -18.35 5.52
N VAL A 261 -2.29 -17.47 5.12
CA VAL A 261 -2.36 -16.03 5.46
C VAL A 261 -3.63 -15.41 4.92
N GLU A 262 -3.89 -15.61 3.64
CA GLU A 262 -5.03 -15.05 2.93
C GLU A 262 -6.35 -15.61 3.47
N ARG A 263 -6.44 -16.94 3.63
CA ARG A 263 -7.65 -17.60 4.16
C ARG A 263 -7.94 -17.15 5.59
N ILE A 264 -6.98 -17.32 6.51
CA ILE A 264 -7.19 -17.05 7.94
C ILE A 264 -7.48 -15.57 8.20
N CYS A 265 -6.77 -14.66 7.54
CA CYS A 265 -7.01 -13.22 7.73
C CYS A 265 -8.34 -12.77 7.10
N SER A 266 -8.76 -13.39 5.99
CA SER A 266 -10.07 -13.08 5.40
C SER A 266 -11.21 -13.60 6.27
N ASP A 267 -11.11 -14.82 6.79
CA ASP A 267 -12.10 -15.37 7.74
C ASP A 267 -12.22 -14.49 8.99
N GLU A 268 -11.11 -13.93 9.45
CA GLU A 268 -11.07 -13.06 10.63
C GLU A 268 -11.61 -11.64 10.37
N PHE A 269 -11.24 -11.03 9.25
CA PHE A 269 -11.49 -9.60 9.02
C PHE A 269 -12.55 -9.33 7.94
N LEU A 270 -12.66 -10.15 6.91
CA LEU A 270 -13.69 -10.04 5.87
C LEU A 270 -14.94 -10.85 6.22
N CYS A 271 -14.77 -11.91 7.00
CA CYS A 271 -15.78 -12.79 7.56
C CYS A 271 -16.43 -13.74 6.54
N GLU A 272 -16.54 -15.01 6.92
CA GLU A 272 -17.12 -16.07 6.09
C GLU A 272 -18.55 -15.74 5.65
N GLU A 273 -19.35 -15.07 6.49
CA GLU A 273 -20.71 -14.67 6.13
C GLU A 273 -20.80 -13.64 4.98
N ASN A 274 -19.68 -13.00 4.64
CA ASN A 274 -19.59 -12.06 3.51
C ASN A 274 -18.94 -12.70 2.27
N LEU A 275 -18.48 -13.95 2.33
CA LEU A 275 -17.92 -14.68 1.18
C LEU A 275 -19.05 -15.02 0.20
N VAL A 276 -18.94 -14.53 -1.04
CA VAL A 276 -19.90 -14.77 -2.12
C VAL A 276 -19.53 -16.02 -2.90
N GLU A 277 -18.26 -16.13 -3.29
CA GLU A 277 -17.73 -17.26 -4.04
C GLU A 277 -16.21 -17.38 -3.88
N THR A 278 -15.71 -18.58 -4.17
CA THR A 278 -14.29 -18.82 -4.41
C THR A 278 -14.14 -19.32 -5.84
N VAL A 279 -13.39 -18.59 -6.66
CA VAL A 279 -13.10 -18.93 -8.06
C VAL A 279 -11.63 -19.25 -8.16
N ASP A 280 -11.28 -20.51 -8.37
CA ASP A 280 -9.88 -20.98 -8.36
C ASP A 280 -9.10 -20.53 -7.09
N LEU A 281 -8.18 -19.57 -7.21
CA LEU A 281 -7.39 -19.00 -6.12
C LEU A 281 -7.92 -17.63 -5.64
N LEU A 282 -9.08 -17.20 -6.12
CA LEU A 282 -9.68 -15.90 -5.80
C LEU A 282 -10.87 -16.07 -4.84
N GLY A 283 -10.80 -15.46 -3.66
CA GLY A 283 -11.94 -15.29 -2.77
C GLY A 283 -12.65 -13.97 -3.06
N HIS A 284 -13.97 -13.99 -3.26
CA HIS A 284 -14.80 -12.80 -3.48
C HIS A 284 -15.72 -12.55 -2.29
N PHE A 285 -15.54 -11.41 -1.63
CA PHE A 285 -16.35 -10.96 -0.50
C PHE A 285 -17.14 -9.70 -0.86
N VAL A 286 -18.31 -9.52 -0.23
CA VAL A 286 -19.11 -8.29 -0.36
C VAL A 286 -19.41 -7.71 1.02
N LEU A 287 -18.76 -6.58 1.32
CA LEU A 287 -18.83 -5.94 2.63
C LEU A 287 -19.79 -4.76 2.60
N LYS A 288 -20.58 -4.63 3.66
CA LYS A 288 -21.44 -3.46 3.88
C LYS A 288 -20.81 -2.54 4.93
N ARG A 289 -21.16 -1.25 4.85
CA ARG A 289 -20.89 -0.29 5.92
C ARG A 289 -21.34 -0.84 7.26
N MET A 290 -20.54 -0.61 8.29
CA MET A 290 -20.88 -0.92 9.68
C MET A 290 -21.07 0.35 10.49
N GLU A 291 -21.79 0.23 11.61
CA GLU A 291 -21.95 1.35 12.53
C GLU A 291 -20.68 1.58 13.34
N VAL A 292 -20.39 2.84 13.66
CA VAL A 292 -19.18 3.24 14.42
C VAL A 292 -19.11 2.55 15.79
N SER A 293 -20.25 2.15 16.34
CA SER A 293 -20.35 1.41 17.60
C SER A 293 -20.08 -0.09 17.49
N SER A 294 -19.72 -0.61 16.30
CA SER A 294 -19.37 -2.02 16.12
C SER A 294 -17.94 -2.29 16.55
N PHE A 295 -17.75 -3.32 17.38
CA PHE A 295 -16.46 -3.76 17.91
C PHE A 295 -16.11 -5.20 17.53
N GLU A 296 -16.85 -5.79 16.61
CA GLU A 296 -16.65 -7.16 16.13
C GLU A 296 -16.66 -7.10 14.61
N PHE A 297 -15.68 -7.77 13.97
CA PHE A 297 -15.63 -7.84 12.52
C PHE A 297 -16.74 -8.74 11.95
N CYS A 298 -16.96 -9.88 12.61
CA CYS A 298 -17.84 -10.96 12.15
C CYS A 298 -18.95 -11.26 13.18
N LYS A 299 -20.13 -11.63 12.71
CA LYS A 299 -21.29 -11.92 13.57
C LYS A 299 -21.16 -13.30 14.19
N ASN A 300 -20.92 -13.36 15.50
CA ASN A 300 -20.81 -14.61 16.27
C ASN A 300 -19.86 -15.64 15.63
N SER A 301 -18.57 -15.42 15.78
CA SER A 301 -17.54 -16.44 15.59
C SER A 301 -17.73 -17.55 16.64
N THR A 302 -18.67 -18.46 16.39
CA THR A 302 -18.72 -19.73 17.13
C THR A 302 -17.42 -20.45 16.76
N PHE A 303 -16.47 -20.47 17.69
CA PHE A 303 -15.15 -21.07 17.55
C PHE A 303 -15.20 -22.35 16.69
N SER A 304 -14.76 -22.25 15.43
CA SER A 304 -14.26 -23.42 14.71
C SER A 304 -12.85 -23.65 15.24
N SER A 305 -12.75 -24.23 16.43
CA SER A 305 -11.51 -24.81 16.91
C SER A 305 -11.23 -26.04 16.06
N SER A 306 -10.66 -25.85 14.87
CA SER A 306 -10.03 -26.93 14.13
C SER A 306 -8.81 -27.36 14.95
N SER A 307 -9.00 -28.40 15.76
CA SER A 307 -7.96 -29.13 16.44
C SER A 307 -6.85 -29.47 15.45
N LEU A 308 -5.65 -28.93 15.68
CA LEU A 308 -4.41 -29.43 15.09
C LEU A 308 -4.29 -30.92 15.43
N PRO A 309 -4.13 -31.84 14.47
CA PRO A 309 -3.79 -33.20 14.79
C PRO A 309 -2.37 -33.22 15.36
N SER A 310 -2.25 -33.64 16.62
CA SER A 310 -0.97 -34.00 17.20
C SER A 310 -0.41 -35.19 16.42
N SER A 311 0.55 -34.95 15.53
CA SER A 311 1.37 -36.01 14.96
C SER A 311 2.20 -36.63 16.08
N GLY A 312 1.72 -37.77 16.58
CA GLY A 312 2.49 -38.63 17.47
C GLY A 312 3.75 -39.11 16.77
N LEU A 313 4.90 -38.65 17.26
CA LEU A 313 6.20 -39.15 16.88
C LEU A 313 6.34 -40.58 17.45
N ALA A 314 5.99 -41.59 16.66
CA ALA A 314 6.33 -42.97 16.96
C ALA A 314 7.82 -43.18 16.68
N SER A 315 8.61 -43.20 17.73
CA SER A 315 10.01 -43.62 17.73
C SER A 315 10.10 -45.10 17.35
N LEU A 316 10.62 -45.39 16.14
CA LEU A 316 11.11 -46.72 15.77
C LEU A 316 12.42 -46.97 16.53
N SER A 317 12.30 -47.74 17.63
CA SER A 317 13.41 -48.41 18.29
C SER A 317 13.63 -49.74 17.58
N SER A 318 14.74 -49.85 16.84
CA SER A 318 15.30 -51.12 16.38
C SER A 318 15.73 -51.95 17.59
N GLY A 319 14.98 -53.02 17.87
CA GLY A 319 15.43 -54.12 18.72
C GLY A 319 15.73 -55.30 17.81
N ASP A 320 17.02 -55.62 17.71
CA ASP A 320 17.51 -56.92 17.30
C ASP A 320 16.92 -57.98 18.24
N ASP A 321 16.47 -59.11 17.70
CA ASP A 321 16.58 -60.39 18.39
C ASP A 321 16.53 -61.53 17.36
N GLU A 322 17.49 -62.42 17.58
CA GLU A 322 17.76 -63.68 16.92
C GLU A 322 16.62 -64.69 17.10
N ASP A 323 16.52 -65.63 16.17
CA ASP A 323 16.50 -67.09 16.40
C ASP A 323 15.50 -67.89 15.55
N ASP A 324 16.14 -68.83 14.85
CA ASP A 324 15.81 -70.24 14.66
C ASP A 324 14.62 -70.72 13.80
N HIS A 325 15.04 -71.60 12.87
CA HIS A 325 14.36 -72.65 12.08
C HIS A 325 13.88 -72.28 10.67
#